data_AF-A0AAD5R1H0-F1
#
_entry.id   AF-A0AAD5R1H0-F1
#
_cell.length_a   1.000
_cell.length_b   1.000
_cell.length_c   1.000
_cell.angle_alpha   90.00
_cell.angle_beta   90.00
_cell.angle_gamma   90.00
#
_symmetry.space_group_name_H-M   'P 1'
#
loop_
_entity.id
_entity.type
_entity.pdbx_description
1 polymer ?
#
loop_
_entity_poly.entity_id
_entity_poly.type
_entity_poly.pdbx_seq_one_letter_code
_entity_poly.pdbx_strand_id
1 'polypeptide(L)'
;MRVPPGAPVPFWFSVRNRLPPFLKFRRPSIGTVAVVSTVVLTSAGIFAVIVYPMIENDYYKMAQSEERALLQGTQEDHARGQRVWSDPFGRK
;
A
#
# COMPACT_ATOMS: atom_id res chain seq x y z
N MET A 1 -12.18 36.26 20.71
CA MET A 1 -12.82 37.07 21.77
C MET A 1 -12.70 36.33 23.09
N ARG A 2 -12.09 36.92 24.11
CA ARG A 2 -12.15 36.38 25.48
C ARG A 2 -13.54 36.69 26.02
N VAL A 3 -14.21 35.68 26.56
CA VAL A 3 -15.52 35.86 27.17
C VAL A 3 -15.33 36.69 28.46
N PRO A 4 -16.09 37.78 28.67
CA PRO A 4 -15.98 38.59 29.89
C PRO A 4 -16.41 37.77 31.12
N PRO A 5 -15.78 37.99 32.28
CA PRO A 5 -16.14 37.29 33.52
C PRO A 5 -17.59 37.64 33.90
N GLY A 6 -18.47 36.61 34.00
CA GLY A 6 -19.88 36.77 34.40
C GLY A 6 -20.90 36.61 33.27
N ALA A 7 -20.49 36.47 32.00
CA ALA A 7 -21.44 36.17 30.92
C ALA A 7 -21.86 34.69 30.93
N PRO A 8 -23.15 34.35 30.76
CA PRO A 8 -23.60 32.98 30.66
C PRO A 8 -23.06 32.34 29.38
N VAL A 9 -22.01 31.52 29.52
CA VAL A 9 -21.47 30.73 28.41
C VAL A 9 -22.24 29.42 28.28
N PRO A 10 -22.68 29.06 27.06
CA PRO A 10 -23.25 27.75 26.80
C PRO A 10 -22.26 26.65 27.24
N PHE A 11 -22.77 25.58 27.85
CA PHE A 11 -21.96 24.47 28.38
C PHE A 11 -20.89 23.98 27.39
N TRP A 12 -21.28 23.83 26.12
CA TRP A 12 -20.39 23.41 25.03
C TRP A 12 -19.22 24.37 24.76
N PHE A 13 -19.40 25.67 24.96
CA PHE A 13 -18.32 26.67 24.82
C PHE A 13 -17.31 26.59 25.96
N SER A 14 -17.76 26.27 27.18
CA SER A 14 -16.90 26.06 28.34
C SER A 14 -16.01 24.82 28.16
N VAL A 15 -16.60 23.70 27.71
CA VAL A 15 -15.86 22.47 27.39
C VAL A 15 -14.83 22.72 26.29
N ARG A 16 -15.22 23.43 25.22
CA ARG A 16 -14.34 23.76 24.09
C ARG A 16 -13.16 24.65 24.49
N ASN A 17 -13.36 25.62 25.38
CA ASN A 17 -12.28 26.49 25.86
C ASN A 17 -11.32 25.77 26.83
N ARG A 18 -11.79 24.74 27.55
CA ARG A 18 -10.97 23.93 28.47
C ARG A 18 -10.08 22.90 27.77
N LEU A 19 -10.33 22.62 26.48
CA LEU A 19 -9.55 21.69 25.64
C LEU A 19 -8.75 22.41 24.53
N PRO A 20 -7.81 23.32 24.87
CA PRO A 20 -7.06 24.10 23.87
C PRO A 20 -6.17 23.29 22.90
N PRO A 21 -5.57 22.13 23.23
CA PRO A 21 -4.66 21.47 22.28
C PRO A 21 -5.38 20.87 21.06
N PHE A 22 -6.64 20.42 21.22
CA PHE A 22 -7.43 19.84 20.11
C PHE A 22 -7.85 20.88 19.07
N LEU A 23 -7.93 22.16 19.44
CA LEU A 23 -8.26 23.24 18.52
C LEU A 23 -7.08 23.62 17.59
N LYS A 24 -5.83 23.40 18.02
CA LYS A 24 -4.64 23.62 17.17
C LYS A 24 -4.54 22.60 16.03
N PHE A 25 -5.03 21.37 16.23
CA PHE A 25 -5.09 20.35 15.17
C PHE A 25 -6.09 20.69 14.06
N ARG A 26 -7.05 21.60 14.32
CA ARG A 26 -8.15 21.89 13.40
C ARG A 26 -7.73 22.73 12.18
N ARG A 27 -6.54 23.32 12.20
CA ARG A 27 -5.93 24.05 11.07
C ARG A 27 -4.45 23.68 10.99
N PRO A 28 -4.10 22.52 10.41
CA PRO A 28 -2.71 22.18 10.20
C PRO A 28 -2.05 23.25 9.33
N SER A 29 -0.81 23.61 9.66
CA SER A 29 -0.03 24.51 8.80
C SER A 29 0.30 23.84 7.47
N ILE A 30 0.53 24.62 6.42
CA ILE A 30 0.95 24.10 5.11
C ILE A 30 2.20 23.22 5.25
N GLY A 31 3.17 23.62 6.10
CA GLY A 31 4.36 22.82 6.38
C GLY A 31 4.05 21.48 7.04
N THR A 32 3.11 21.44 7.98
CA THR A 32 2.67 20.18 8.60
C THR A 32 2.04 19.23 7.58
N VAL A 33 1.21 19.76 6.68
CA VAL A 33 0.59 18.95 5.62
C VAL A 33 1.66 18.40 4.67
N ALA A 34 2.62 19.23 4.25
CA ALA A 34 3.69 18.82 3.34
C ALA A 34 4.60 17.73 3.95
N VAL A 35 4.94 17.84 5.22
CA VAL A 35 5.76 16.81 5.90
C VAL A 35 4.99 15.50 6.03
N VAL A 36 3.74 15.56 6.49
CA VAL A 36 2.91 14.35 6.65
C VAL A 36 2.67 13.68 5.30
N SER A 37 2.38 14.43 4.24
CA SER A 37 2.20 13.87 2.91
C SER A 37 3.46 13.18 2.42
N THR A 38 4.62 13.79 2.63
CA THR A 38 5.91 13.21 2.21
C THR A 38 6.16 11.91 2.95
N VAL A 39 6.00 11.89 4.27
CA VAL A 39 6.19 10.68 5.09
C VAL A 39 5.25 9.56 4.63
N VAL A 40 3.97 9.87 4.41
CA VAL A 40 3.00 8.88 3.93
C VAL A 40 3.42 8.33 2.57
N LEU A 41 3.77 9.19 1.61
CA LEU A 41 4.15 8.75 0.27
C LEU A 41 5.43 7.90 0.29
N THR A 42 6.45 8.33 1.04
CA THR A 42 7.71 7.59 1.18
C THR A 42 7.48 6.25 1.87
N SER A 43 6.65 6.20 2.91
CA SER A 43 6.32 4.94 3.59
C SER A 43 5.57 3.97 2.69
N ALA A 44 4.65 4.46 1.85
CA ALA A 44 3.94 3.65 0.86
C ALA A 44 4.90 3.09 -0.20
N GLY A 45 5.87 3.89 -0.66
CA GLY A 45 6.91 3.44 -1.57
C GLY A 45 7.80 2.33 -0.97
N ILE A 46 8.25 2.52 0.28
CA ILE A 46 9.01 1.50 1.01
C ILE A 46 8.20 0.22 1.17
N PHE A 47 6.91 0.34 1.51
CA PHE A 47 6.03 -0.81 1.64
C PHE A 47 5.90 -1.58 0.33
N ALA A 48 5.66 -0.89 -0.79
CA ALA A 48 5.47 -1.52 -2.09
C ALA A 48 6.73 -2.22 -2.61
N VAL A 49 7.92 -1.68 -2.35
CA VAL A 49 9.18 -2.20 -2.91
C VAL A 49 9.86 -3.20 -1.99
N ILE A 50 9.76 -3.03 -0.66
CA ILE A 50 10.50 -3.84 0.30
C ILE A 50 9.59 -4.82 1.02
N VAL A 51 8.51 -4.32 1.62
CA VAL A 51 7.68 -5.13 2.52
C VAL A 51 6.79 -6.07 1.73
N TYR A 52 6.16 -5.58 0.64
CA TYR A 52 5.23 -6.38 -0.16
C TYR A 52 5.91 -7.61 -0.78
N PRO A 53 7.09 -7.52 -1.42
CA PRO A 53 7.78 -8.71 -1.92
C PRO A 53 8.29 -9.64 -0.82
N MET A 54 8.54 -9.11 0.38
CA MET A 54 8.97 -9.92 1.52
C MET A 54 7.82 -10.77 2.08
N ILE A 55 6.59 -10.26 2.07
CA ILE A 55 5.39 -11.01 2.44
C ILE A 55 5.03 -12.02 1.34
N GLU A 56 5.04 -11.58 0.09
CA GLU A 56 4.60 -12.37 -1.07
C GLU A 56 5.77 -13.11 -1.75
N ASN A 57 6.78 -13.49 -0.97
CA ASN A 57 8.06 -14.02 -1.45
C ASN A 57 7.89 -15.26 -2.36
N ASP A 58 6.93 -16.12 -2.01
CA ASP A 58 6.71 -17.38 -2.75
C ASP A 58 6.18 -17.11 -4.15
N TYR A 59 5.28 -16.14 -4.33
CA TYR A 59 4.83 -15.70 -5.65
C TYR A 59 6.00 -15.24 -6.53
N TYR A 60 6.87 -14.38 -5.98
CA TYR A 60 8.00 -13.84 -6.75
C TYR A 60 9.03 -14.92 -7.11
N LYS A 61 9.28 -15.88 -6.23
CA LYS A 61 10.13 -17.04 -6.53
C LYS A 61 9.52 -17.92 -7.63
N MET A 62 8.22 -18.18 -7.56
CA MET A 62 7.53 -18.97 -8.57
C MET A 62 7.53 -18.27 -9.93
N ALA A 63 7.15 -16.99 -9.98
CA ALA A 63 7.18 -16.20 -11.20
C ALA A 63 8.58 -16.18 -11.84
N GLN A 64 9.63 -15.99 -11.03
CA GLN A 64 11.00 -16.03 -11.53
C GLN A 64 11.40 -17.42 -12.05
N SER A 65 10.96 -18.49 -11.39
CA SER A 65 11.23 -19.85 -11.85
C SER A 65 10.51 -20.17 -13.17
N GLU A 66 9.27 -19.69 -13.34
CA GLU A 66 8.49 -19.85 -14.56
C GLU A 66 9.10 -19.05 -15.71
N GLU A 67 9.45 -17.78 -15.48
CA GLU A 67 10.14 -16.96 -16.49
C GLU A 67 11.49 -17.56 -16.90
N ARG A 68 12.26 -18.11 -15.97
CA ARG A 68 13.52 -18.81 -16.30
C ARG A 68 13.27 -20.10 -17.07
N ALA A 69 12.26 -20.87 -16.69
CA ALA A 69 11.85 -22.04 -17.46
C ALA A 69 11.44 -21.64 -18.89
N LEU A 70 10.84 -20.46 -19.07
CA LEU A 70 10.51 -19.94 -20.39
C LEU A 70 11.72 -19.46 -21.20
N LEU A 71 12.85 -19.14 -20.58
CA LEU A 71 14.06 -18.71 -21.28
C LEU A 71 15.00 -19.88 -21.59
N GLN A 72 14.96 -20.94 -20.76
CA GLN A 72 15.83 -22.11 -20.88
C GLN A 72 15.11 -23.34 -21.44
N GLY A 73 13.79 -23.27 -21.61
CA GLY A 73 12.98 -24.35 -22.16
C GLY A 73 13.31 -24.62 -23.62
N THR A 74 13.38 -25.91 -23.97
CA THR A 74 13.44 -26.29 -25.38
C THR A 74 12.10 -25.97 -26.05
N GLN A 75 12.06 -25.82 -27.39
CA GLN A 75 10.79 -25.64 -28.13
C GLN A 75 9.72 -26.69 -27.75
N GLU A 76 10.17 -27.89 -27.34
CA GLU A 76 9.32 -28.98 -26.91
C GLU A 76 8.71 -28.82 -25.50
N ASP A 77 9.39 -28.11 -24.60
CA ASP A 77 8.91 -27.79 -23.25
C ASP A 77 7.86 -26.68 -23.30
N HIS A 78 8.04 -25.74 -24.23
CA HIS A 78 7.10 -24.66 -24.51
C HIS A 78 5.81 -25.11 -25.18
N ALA A 79 5.84 -26.21 -25.92
CA ALA A 79 4.69 -26.70 -26.66
C ALA A 79 3.55 -27.23 -25.76
N ARG A 80 3.73 -27.38 -24.43
CA ARG A 80 2.69 -27.79 -23.44
C ARG A 80 1.74 -28.91 -23.93
N GLY A 81 2.27 -29.92 -24.64
CA GLY A 81 1.49 -31.06 -25.16
C GLY A 81 0.86 -30.86 -26.56
N GLN A 82 1.08 -29.72 -27.21
CA GLN A 82 0.71 -29.45 -28.61
C GLN A 82 1.87 -29.76 -29.57
N ARG A 83 2.53 -30.90 -29.38
CA ARG A 83 3.61 -31.29 -30.28
C ARG A 83 2.98 -31.78 -31.59
N VAL A 84 3.53 -31.38 -32.73
CA VAL A 84 3.00 -31.80 -34.06
C VAL A 84 3.08 -33.34 -34.24
N TRP A 85 3.97 -33.99 -33.47
CA TRP A 85 4.14 -35.45 -33.43
C TRP A 85 3.62 -36.11 -32.13
N SER A 86 2.99 -35.38 -31.21
CA SER A 86 2.29 -36.07 -30.10
C SER A 86 1.09 -36.79 -30.69
N ASP A 87 1.06 -38.12 -30.55
CA ASP A 87 0.01 -38.99 -31.11
C ASP A 87 -1.40 -38.44 -30.78
N PRO A 88 -2.16 -37.95 -31.77
CA PRO A 88 -3.49 -37.39 -31.54
C PRO A 88 -4.52 -38.44 -31.11
N PHE A 89 -4.15 -39.74 -31.12
CA PHE A 89 -5.03 -40.84 -30.75
C PHE A 89 -4.68 -41.49 -29.41
N GLY A 90 -3.70 -40.97 -28.67
CA GLY A 90 -3.41 -41.38 -27.29
C GLY A 90 -3.22 -42.88 -27.12
N ARG A 91 -2.52 -43.56 -28.04
CA ARG A 91 -2.22 -44.99 -27.88
C ARG A 91 -1.07 -45.14 -26.89
N LYS A 92 -1.41 -45.67 -25.70
CA LYS A 92 -0.44 -46.10 -24.68
C LYS A 92 0.41 -47.25 -25.18
#